data_AF-A0A6G7WVY0-F1
#
_entry.id   AF-A0A6G7WVY0-F1
#
_cell.length_a   1.000
_cell.length_b   1.000
_cell.length_c   1.000
_cell.angle_alpha   90.00
_cell.angle_beta   90.00
_cell.angle_gamma   90.00
#
_symmetry.space_group_name_H-M   'P 1'
#
loop_
_entity.id
_entity.type
_entity.pdbx_description
1 polymer ?
#
loop_
_entity_poly.entity_id
_entity_poly.type
_entity_poly.pdbx_seq_one_letter_code
_entity_poly.pdbx_strand_id
1 'polypeptide(L)'
;MVIKLVKNEIKETFRTFLPVFILSIIGSILTFFVTLRLKNTSSTIIAEDSQIASVLLGMAMFAIMILVIATVVLTTIQLVKVAYVSLYKTNGYRVFTYPVSSVQLYSSKVLTMVFWGLVSSIVMLICYLLPLYVVFNDFFLIEELAIIWGMIKTLLLGDSDQIISTILLVISQVSTTILQISILMFAGSLANSSYVRKNRGFMAFLFFLGIYMIFTFVNGMIVPPSPTFEEVIYGNSGILKPTSILLSVLTDTLFFVCCSAGTIWVWNNKLEVLN
;
A
#
# COMPACT_ATOMS: atom_id res chain seq x y z
N MET A 1 26.22 4.22 -4.02
CA MET A 1 25.87 3.51 -5.27
C MET A 1 24.37 3.22 -5.38
N VAL A 2 23.74 2.67 -4.31
CA VAL A 2 22.29 2.37 -4.23
C VAL A 2 21.39 3.54 -4.65
N ILE A 3 21.66 4.77 -4.21
CA ILE A 3 20.87 5.95 -4.60
C ILE A 3 20.84 6.18 -6.12
N LYS A 4 21.95 5.91 -6.83
CA LYS A 4 22.00 6.04 -8.30
C LYS A 4 21.13 4.97 -8.96
N LEU A 5 21.11 3.75 -8.40
CA LEU A 5 20.24 2.66 -8.87
C LEU A 5 18.76 3.03 -8.69
N VAL A 6 18.38 3.49 -7.49
CA VAL A 6 17.02 3.93 -7.18
C VAL A 6 16.57 5.05 -8.12
N LYS A 7 17.41 6.08 -8.33
CA LYS A 7 17.08 7.19 -9.23
C LYS A 7 16.81 6.71 -10.66
N ASN A 8 17.64 5.80 -11.17
CA ASN A 8 17.46 5.26 -12.51
C ASN A 8 16.20 4.38 -12.61
N GLU A 9 15.95 3.53 -11.61
CA GLU A 9 14.73 2.72 -11.57
C GLU A 9 13.46 3.58 -11.50
N ILE A 10 13.43 4.63 -10.67
CA ILE A 10 12.30 5.56 -10.58
C ILE A 10 12.05 6.23 -11.95
N LYS A 11 13.11 6.67 -12.63
CA LYS A 11 13.00 7.31 -13.94
C LYS A 11 12.42 6.35 -14.99
N GLU A 12 12.84 5.09 -14.99
CA GLU A 12 12.32 4.07 -15.92
C GLU A 12 10.87 3.68 -15.60
N THR A 13 10.51 3.64 -14.31
CA THR A 13 9.19 3.17 -13.84
C THR A 13 8.12 4.27 -13.80
N PHE A 14 8.49 5.54 -13.88
CA PHE A 14 7.55 6.66 -13.88
C PHE A 14 6.42 6.51 -14.91
N ARG A 15 6.77 6.20 -16.16
CA ARG A 15 5.78 6.05 -17.25
C ARG A 15 4.80 4.90 -17.00
N THR A 16 5.21 3.89 -16.23
CA THR A 16 4.38 2.73 -15.95
C THR A 16 3.42 2.93 -14.78
N PHE A 17 3.67 3.90 -13.89
CA PHE A 17 2.72 4.33 -12.85
C PHE A 17 1.72 5.40 -13.34
N LEU A 18 2.00 6.05 -14.47
CA LEU A 18 1.16 7.09 -15.07
C LEU A 18 -0.33 6.66 -15.24
N PRO A 19 -0.65 5.43 -15.74
CA PRO A 19 -2.04 4.98 -15.86
C PRO A 19 -2.78 4.89 -14.52
N VAL A 20 -2.08 4.55 -13.43
CA VAL A 20 -2.67 4.50 -12.08
C VAL A 20 -3.11 5.90 -11.66
N PHE A 21 -2.26 6.90 -11.87
CA PHE A 21 -2.57 8.28 -11.51
C PHE A 21 -3.70 8.86 -12.35
N ILE A 22 -3.72 8.59 -13.66
CA ILE A 22 -4.84 8.98 -14.52
C ILE A 22 -6.14 8.37 -14.02
N LEU A 23 -6.14 7.06 -13.72
CA LEU A 23 -7.34 6.38 -13.22
C LEU A 23 -7.83 6.97 -11.89
N SER A 24 -6.92 7.29 -10.97
CA SER A 24 -7.28 7.91 -9.69
C SER A 24 -7.87 9.31 -9.86
N ILE A 25 -7.39 10.11 -10.81
CA ILE A 25 -7.94 11.44 -11.12
C ILE A 25 -9.33 11.32 -11.73
N ILE A 26 -9.52 10.40 -12.68
CA ILE A 26 -10.84 10.11 -13.27
C ILE A 26 -11.81 9.66 -12.17
N GLY A 27 -11.36 8.78 -11.27
CA GLY A 27 -12.13 8.34 -10.11
C GLY A 27 -12.53 9.50 -9.21
N SER A 28 -11.60 10.42 -8.91
CA SER A 28 -11.85 11.62 -8.13
C SER A 28 -12.95 12.50 -8.73
N ILE A 29 -12.87 12.79 -10.03
CA ILE A 29 -13.87 13.59 -10.74
C ILE A 29 -15.24 12.92 -10.67
N LEU A 30 -15.30 11.60 -10.89
CA LEU A 30 -16.54 10.85 -10.79
C LEU A 30 -17.10 10.88 -9.36
N THR A 31 -16.25 10.68 -8.34
CA THR A 31 -16.68 10.77 -6.94
C THR A 31 -17.28 12.14 -6.62
N PHE A 32 -16.66 13.23 -7.09
CA PHE A 32 -17.14 14.59 -6.89
C PHE A 32 -18.54 14.83 -7.49
N PHE A 33 -18.78 14.40 -8.73
CA PHE A 33 -20.09 14.57 -9.37
C PHE A 33 -21.18 13.75 -8.67
N VAL A 34 -20.87 12.52 -8.27
CA VAL A 34 -21.82 11.64 -7.58
C VAL A 34 -22.17 12.20 -6.21
N THR A 35 -21.18 12.65 -5.46
CA THR A 35 -21.42 13.25 -4.14
C THR A 35 -22.21 14.55 -4.27
N LEU A 36 -21.96 15.40 -5.28
CA LEU A 36 -22.73 16.64 -5.48
C LEU A 36 -24.21 16.37 -5.74
N ARG A 37 -24.50 15.31 -6.51
CA ARG A 37 -25.88 14.86 -6.74
C ARG A 37 -26.52 14.35 -5.46
N LEU A 38 -25.80 13.54 -4.67
CA LEU A 38 -26.23 13.08 -3.35
C LEU A 38 -26.67 14.23 -2.45
N LYS A 39 -25.84 15.26 -2.32
CA LYS A 39 -26.12 16.44 -1.48
C LYS A 39 -27.36 17.20 -1.91
N ASN A 40 -27.48 17.48 -3.21
CA ASN A 40 -28.62 18.21 -3.77
C ASN A 40 -29.92 17.41 -3.65
N THR A 41 -29.83 16.08 -3.69
CA THR A 41 -30.96 15.19 -3.46
C THR A 41 -31.34 15.18 -1.97
N SER A 42 -30.38 15.11 -1.03
CA SER A 42 -30.69 15.17 0.41
C SER A 42 -31.33 16.49 0.87
N SER A 43 -31.08 17.61 0.20
CA SER A 43 -31.74 18.89 0.51
C SER A 43 -33.12 19.06 -0.13
N THR A 44 -33.52 18.18 -1.05
CA THR A 44 -34.78 18.27 -1.81
C THR A 44 -35.76 17.13 -1.50
N ILE A 45 -35.37 16.10 -0.75
CA ILE A 45 -36.27 15.00 -0.30
C ILE A 45 -37.10 15.44 0.92
N ILE A 46 -37.98 16.41 0.70
CA ILE A 46 -39.38 16.27 1.12
C ILE A 46 -40.27 16.04 -0.12
N ALA A 47 -39.74 16.15 -1.34
CA ALA A 47 -40.53 16.00 -2.56
C ALA A 47 -40.08 14.79 -3.39
N GLU A 48 -40.85 13.70 -3.23
CA GLU A 48 -41.29 12.79 -4.31
C GLU A 48 -40.24 12.02 -5.14
N ASP A 49 -40.04 10.76 -4.71
CA ASP A 49 -40.35 9.57 -5.53
C ASP A 49 -39.77 9.47 -6.95
N SER A 50 -38.46 9.23 -7.06
CA SER A 50 -37.96 8.48 -8.20
C SER A 50 -37.02 7.36 -7.76
N GLN A 51 -37.58 6.16 -7.62
CA GLN A 51 -36.82 4.91 -7.45
C GLN A 51 -35.64 4.84 -8.45
N ILE A 52 -35.82 5.39 -9.66
CA ILE A 52 -34.81 5.50 -10.71
C ILE A 52 -33.58 6.32 -10.26
N ALA A 53 -33.75 7.46 -9.59
CA ALA A 53 -32.63 8.27 -9.12
C ALA A 53 -31.85 7.55 -8.00
N SER A 54 -32.56 6.86 -7.09
CA SER A 54 -31.91 6.07 -6.03
C SER A 54 -31.10 4.89 -6.59
N VAL A 55 -31.62 4.21 -7.62
CA VAL A 55 -30.93 3.12 -8.32
C VAL A 55 -29.71 3.64 -9.07
N LEU A 56 -29.83 4.76 -9.81
CA LEU A 56 -28.71 5.38 -10.53
C LEU A 56 -27.58 5.78 -9.57
N LEU A 57 -27.94 6.31 -8.40
CA LEU A 57 -27.01 6.72 -7.36
C LEU A 57 -26.30 5.52 -6.72
N GLY A 58 -27.04 4.45 -6.43
CA GLY A 58 -26.46 3.17 -5.99
C GLY A 58 -25.50 2.58 -7.01
N MET A 59 -25.85 2.60 -8.30
CA MET A 59 -24.95 2.17 -9.39
C MET A 59 -23.69 3.04 -9.45
N ALA A 60 -23.82 4.34 -9.23
CA ALA A 60 -22.68 5.25 -9.22
C ALA A 60 -21.74 5.00 -8.03
N MET A 61 -22.26 4.78 -6.82
CA MET A 61 -21.44 4.38 -5.67
C MET A 61 -20.73 3.04 -5.89
N PHE A 62 -21.43 2.08 -6.51
CA PHE A 62 -20.83 0.80 -6.87
C PHE A 62 -19.68 0.97 -7.90
N ALA A 63 -19.86 1.85 -8.90
CA ALA A 63 -18.81 2.19 -9.85
C ALA A 63 -17.59 2.84 -9.18
N ILE A 64 -17.80 3.71 -8.19
CA ILE A 64 -16.71 4.29 -7.38
C ILE A 64 -15.94 3.20 -6.64
N MET A 65 -16.65 2.27 -5.98
CA MET A 65 -16.02 1.15 -5.28
C MET A 65 -15.17 0.30 -6.23
N ILE A 66 -15.69 -0.03 -7.43
CA ILE A 66 -14.92 -0.73 -8.46
C ILE A 66 -13.67 0.05 -8.85
N LEU A 67 -13.77 1.38 -9.01
CA LEU A 67 -12.61 2.22 -9.36
C LEU A 67 -11.54 2.21 -8.25
N VAL A 68 -11.94 2.28 -6.98
CA VAL A 68 -11.01 2.19 -5.84
C VAL A 68 -10.32 0.82 -5.81
N ILE A 69 -11.07 -0.26 -6.02
CA ILE A 69 -10.48 -1.61 -6.10
C ILE A 69 -9.53 -1.69 -7.30
N ALA A 70 -9.94 -1.18 -8.47
CA ALA A 70 -9.14 -1.21 -9.68
C ALA A 70 -7.83 -0.44 -9.54
N THR A 71 -7.82 0.73 -8.89
CA THR A 71 -6.58 1.48 -8.64
C THR A 71 -5.64 0.71 -7.70
N VAL A 72 -6.15 0.08 -6.64
CA VAL A 72 -5.36 -0.78 -5.74
C VAL A 72 -4.79 -2.01 -6.48
N VAL A 73 -5.58 -2.63 -7.36
CA VAL A 73 -5.11 -3.76 -8.16
C VAL A 73 -4.06 -3.30 -9.18
N LEU A 74 -4.22 -2.14 -9.80
CA LEU A 74 -3.23 -1.62 -10.75
C LEU A 74 -1.93 -1.17 -10.08
N THR A 75 -1.99 -0.57 -8.88
CA THR A 75 -0.78 -0.23 -8.10
C THR A 75 0.00 -1.49 -7.76
N THR A 76 -0.68 -2.53 -7.27
CA THR A 76 -0.04 -3.81 -6.92
C THR A 76 0.55 -4.50 -8.16
N ILE A 77 -0.17 -4.57 -9.28
CA ILE A 77 0.37 -5.08 -10.56
C ILE A 77 1.62 -4.31 -10.97
N GLN A 78 1.61 -2.99 -10.79
CA GLN A 78 2.71 -2.15 -11.19
C GLN A 78 3.93 -2.32 -10.27
N LEU A 79 3.73 -2.47 -8.96
CA LEU A 79 4.79 -2.86 -8.02
C LEU A 79 5.37 -4.24 -8.35
N VAL A 80 4.53 -5.21 -8.71
CA VAL A 80 4.97 -6.52 -9.21
C VAL A 80 5.79 -6.36 -10.48
N LYS A 81 5.42 -5.48 -11.42
CA LYS A 81 6.25 -5.24 -12.61
C LYS A 81 7.62 -4.65 -12.25
N VAL A 82 7.68 -3.73 -11.28
CA VAL A 82 8.95 -3.20 -10.76
C VAL A 82 9.80 -4.32 -10.15
N ALA A 83 9.22 -5.22 -9.36
CA ALA A 83 9.95 -6.35 -8.80
C ALA A 83 10.38 -7.37 -9.87
N TYR A 84 9.48 -7.78 -10.76
CA TYR A 84 9.67 -8.96 -11.61
C TYR A 84 10.16 -8.64 -13.02
N VAL A 85 9.53 -7.68 -13.70
CA VAL A 85 9.87 -7.40 -15.11
C VAL A 85 11.24 -6.76 -15.20
N SER A 86 11.59 -5.90 -14.24
CA SER A 86 12.91 -5.29 -14.17
C SER A 86 14.03 -6.31 -13.87
N LEU A 87 13.72 -7.40 -13.14
CA LEU A 87 14.70 -8.41 -12.71
C LEU A 87 14.83 -9.60 -13.65
N TYR A 88 13.72 -10.15 -14.13
CA TYR A 88 13.70 -11.50 -14.71
C TYR A 88 13.32 -11.53 -16.19
N LYS A 89 12.95 -10.39 -16.79
CA LYS A 89 12.60 -10.30 -18.21
C LYS A 89 13.69 -9.60 -19.03
N THR A 90 13.34 -8.71 -19.95
CA THR A 90 14.18 -8.23 -21.06
C THR A 90 15.51 -7.59 -20.67
N ASN A 91 15.66 -7.12 -19.43
CA ASN A 91 16.90 -6.52 -18.93
C ASN A 91 17.58 -7.34 -17.82
N GLY A 92 17.08 -8.52 -17.47
CA GLY A 92 17.52 -9.27 -16.29
C GLY A 92 19.01 -9.62 -16.32
N TYR A 93 19.52 -10.07 -17.47
CA TYR A 93 20.94 -10.33 -17.66
C TYR A 93 21.81 -9.10 -17.36
N ARG A 94 21.38 -7.90 -17.78
CA ARG A 94 22.11 -6.65 -17.51
C ARG A 94 22.11 -6.29 -16.02
N VAL A 95 21.01 -6.58 -15.33
CA VAL A 95 20.88 -6.24 -13.90
C VAL A 95 21.77 -7.12 -13.03
N PHE A 96 21.91 -8.41 -13.35
CA PHE A 96 22.76 -9.35 -12.60
C PHE A 96 24.25 -9.33 -13.03
N THR A 97 24.60 -8.65 -14.12
CA THR A 97 26.00 -8.49 -14.58
C THR A 97 26.64 -7.17 -14.16
N TYR A 98 25.88 -6.23 -13.60
CA TYR A 98 26.49 -5.04 -12.98
C TYR A 98 27.38 -5.44 -11.79
N PRO A 99 28.51 -4.76 -11.56
CA PRO A 99 29.40 -5.02 -10.42
C PRO A 99 28.82 -4.45 -9.12
N VAL A 100 27.61 -4.89 -8.77
CA VAL A 100 26.85 -4.51 -7.58
C VAL A 100 26.46 -5.76 -6.82
N SER A 101 26.52 -5.72 -5.49
CA SER A 101 26.13 -6.88 -4.68
C SER A 101 24.61 -7.10 -4.72
N SER A 102 24.18 -8.35 -4.61
CA SER A 102 22.76 -8.74 -4.53
C SER A 102 22.01 -7.99 -3.41
N VAL A 103 22.69 -7.67 -2.31
CA VAL A 103 22.16 -6.86 -1.19
C VAL A 103 21.87 -5.42 -1.63
N GLN A 104 22.79 -4.80 -2.38
CA GLN A 104 22.61 -3.43 -2.88
C GLN A 104 21.48 -3.36 -3.91
N LEU A 105 21.35 -4.39 -4.76
CA LEU A 105 20.26 -4.51 -5.72
C LEU A 105 18.90 -4.74 -5.05
N TYR A 106 18.85 -5.61 -4.04
CA TYR A 106 17.64 -5.84 -3.25
C TYR A 106 17.18 -4.54 -2.58
N SER A 107 18.11 -3.85 -1.92
CA SER A 107 17.84 -2.61 -1.20
C SER A 107 17.35 -1.50 -2.13
N SER A 108 17.92 -1.35 -3.34
CA SER A 108 17.42 -0.36 -4.30
C SER A 108 15.98 -0.64 -4.71
N LYS A 109 15.62 -1.91 -4.93
CA LYS A 109 14.26 -2.29 -5.34
C LYS A 109 13.23 -2.10 -4.26
N VAL A 110 13.56 -2.48 -3.03
CA VAL A 110 12.69 -2.23 -1.87
C VAL A 110 12.44 -0.73 -1.73
N LEU A 111 13.48 0.11 -1.81
CA LEU A 111 13.33 1.57 -1.75
C LEU A 111 12.47 2.13 -2.89
N THR A 112 12.68 1.67 -4.13
CA THR A 112 11.87 2.08 -5.28
C THR A 112 10.40 1.71 -5.09
N MET A 113 10.10 0.50 -4.61
CA MET A 113 8.73 0.04 -4.37
C MET A 113 8.07 0.75 -3.20
N VAL A 114 8.80 1.00 -2.11
CA VAL A 114 8.31 1.81 -0.97
C VAL A 114 7.97 3.22 -1.45
N PHE A 115 8.86 3.86 -2.22
CA PHE A 115 8.62 5.18 -2.77
C PHE A 115 7.32 5.23 -3.60
N TRP A 116 7.16 4.30 -4.55
CA TRP A 116 5.95 4.28 -5.38
C TRP A 116 4.69 3.89 -4.59
N GLY A 117 4.80 2.97 -3.63
CA GLY A 117 3.70 2.62 -2.73
C GLY A 117 3.21 3.84 -1.94
N LEU A 118 4.14 4.63 -1.38
CA LEU A 118 3.83 5.86 -0.65
C LEU A 118 3.19 6.90 -1.58
N VAL A 119 3.78 7.18 -2.74
CA VAL A 119 3.22 8.14 -3.70
C VAL A 119 1.81 7.71 -4.13
N SER A 120 1.61 6.44 -4.47
CA SER A 120 0.28 5.92 -4.83
C SER A 120 -0.72 6.01 -3.67
N SER A 121 -0.31 5.73 -2.43
CA SER A 121 -1.19 5.84 -1.26
C SER A 121 -1.64 7.28 -1.01
N ILE A 122 -0.73 8.25 -1.14
CA ILE A 122 -1.03 9.68 -0.97
C ILE A 122 -1.99 10.14 -2.07
N VAL A 123 -1.74 9.76 -3.32
CA VAL A 123 -2.62 10.10 -4.45
C VAL A 123 -4.01 9.51 -4.23
N MET A 124 -4.13 8.24 -3.82
CA MET A 124 -5.40 7.61 -3.49
C MET A 124 -6.15 8.36 -2.38
N LEU A 125 -5.45 8.70 -1.30
CA LEU A 125 -6.01 9.42 -0.16
C LEU A 125 -6.58 10.77 -0.62
N ILE A 126 -5.80 11.57 -1.35
CA ILE A 126 -6.23 12.88 -1.86
C ILE A 126 -7.37 12.74 -2.88
N CYS A 127 -7.23 11.87 -3.87
CA CYS A 127 -8.18 11.76 -4.97
C CYS A 127 -9.56 11.28 -4.52
N TYR A 128 -9.65 10.35 -3.56
CA TYR A 128 -10.93 9.76 -3.18
C TYR A 128 -11.53 10.38 -1.91
N LEU A 129 -10.72 10.77 -0.90
CA LEU A 129 -11.28 11.35 0.33
C LEU A 129 -11.65 12.82 0.18
N LEU A 130 -10.88 13.60 -0.56
CA LEU A 130 -11.14 15.04 -0.71
C LEU A 130 -12.54 15.30 -1.33
N PRO A 131 -12.95 14.65 -2.44
CA PRO A 131 -14.29 14.86 -2.99
C PRO A 131 -15.43 14.38 -2.10
N LEU A 132 -15.20 13.32 -1.32
CA LEU A 132 -16.15 12.83 -0.32
C LEU A 132 -16.37 13.91 0.73
N TYR A 133 -15.29 14.45 1.28
CA TYR A 133 -15.34 15.42 2.36
C TYR A 133 -15.90 16.79 1.95
N VAL A 134 -15.45 17.34 0.81
CA VAL A 134 -15.93 18.64 0.28
C VAL A 134 -17.45 18.68 0.15
N VAL A 135 -18.05 17.55 -0.20
CA VAL A 135 -19.47 17.55 -0.55
C VAL A 135 -20.37 17.30 0.64
N PHE A 136 -19.98 16.42 1.58
CA PHE A 136 -20.81 16.13 2.76
C PHE A 136 -20.78 17.22 3.84
N ASN A 137 -19.74 18.05 3.92
CA ASN A 137 -19.55 19.00 5.03
C ASN A 137 -19.76 20.49 4.68
N ASP A 138 -20.60 20.84 3.69
CA ASP A 138 -20.89 22.26 3.32
C ASP A 138 -19.64 23.16 3.41
N PHE A 139 -18.65 22.81 2.58
CA PHE A 139 -17.26 23.05 2.86
C PHE A 139 -16.83 24.52 3.00
N PHE A 140 -16.45 24.92 4.20
CA PHE A 140 -15.50 26.00 4.44
C PHE A 140 -14.09 25.41 4.58
N LEU A 141 -13.33 25.40 3.47
CA LEU A 141 -11.95 24.89 3.36
C LEU A 141 -11.07 25.17 4.59
N ILE A 142 -11.18 26.38 5.13
CA ILE A 142 -10.29 26.91 6.16
C ILE A 142 -10.62 26.35 7.55
N GLU A 143 -11.91 26.19 7.88
CA GLU A 143 -12.35 25.70 9.20
C GLU A 143 -12.08 24.21 9.34
N GLU A 144 -12.36 23.45 8.28
CA GLU A 144 -12.13 22.02 8.27
C GLU A 144 -10.64 21.67 8.25
N LEU A 145 -9.82 22.44 7.51
CA LEU A 145 -8.35 22.32 7.61
C LEU A 145 -7.87 22.63 9.03
N ALA A 146 -8.53 23.56 9.75
CA ALA A 146 -8.20 23.84 11.14
C ALA A 146 -8.57 22.68 12.09
N ILE A 147 -9.67 21.96 11.83
CA ILE A 147 -10.05 20.74 12.57
C ILE A 147 -9.07 19.61 12.31
N ILE A 148 -8.76 19.32 11.03
CA ILE A 148 -7.76 18.31 10.65
C ILE A 148 -6.40 18.67 11.26
N TRP A 149 -6.01 19.93 11.20
CA TRP A 149 -4.79 20.43 11.83
C TRP A 149 -4.83 20.31 13.35
N GLY A 150 -5.99 20.51 13.97
CA GLY A 150 -6.25 20.25 15.39
C GLY A 150 -6.05 18.78 15.75
N MET A 151 -6.59 17.85 14.95
CA MET A 151 -6.39 16.41 15.12
C MET A 151 -4.92 16.01 14.92
N ILE A 152 -4.24 16.59 13.93
CA ILE A 152 -2.80 16.36 13.72
C ILE A 152 -1.99 16.89 14.92
N LYS A 153 -2.37 18.06 15.46
CA LYS A 153 -1.74 18.64 16.65
C LYS A 153 -1.97 17.78 17.88
N THR A 154 -3.16 17.26 18.12
CA THR A 154 -3.38 16.34 19.26
C THR A 154 -2.63 15.03 19.08
N LEU A 155 -2.48 14.54 17.84
CA LEU A 155 -1.66 13.36 17.53
C LEU A 155 -0.14 13.58 17.73
N LEU A 156 0.36 14.80 17.47
CA LEU A 156 1.80 15.12 17.51
C LEU A 156 2.26 15.82 18.81
N LEU A 157 1.36 16.53 19.50
CA LEU A 157 1.62 17.37 20.68
C LEU A 157 0.68 17.04 21.85
N GLY A 158 -0.06 15.93 21.78
CA GLY A 158 -0.92 15.46 22.86
C GLY A 158 -0.13 14.96 24.09
N ASP A 159 -0.81 14.24 24.98
CA ASP A 159 -0.14 13.67 26.16
C ASP A 159 1.03 12.76 25.77
N SER A 160 2.04 12.67 26.64
CA SER A 160 3.27 11.89 26.38
C SER A 160 3.00 10.45 25.97
N ASP A 161 1.96 9.82 26.52
CA ASP A 161 1.59 8.44 26.20
C ASP A 161 0.93 8.32 24.81
N GLN A 162 0.12 9.31 24.44
CA GLN A 162 -0.49 9.37 23.11
C GLN A 162 0.57 9.55 22.03
N ILE A 163 1.54 10.44 22.24
CA ILE A 163 2.65 10.67 21.29
C ILE A 163 3.46 9.39 21.05
N ILE A 164 3.77 8.64 22.11
CA ILE A 164 4.52 7.38 21.97
C ILE A 164 3.70 6.36 21.17
N SER A 165 2.40 6.24 21.45
CA SER A 165 1.53 5.30 20.74
C SER A 165 1.34 5.64 19.26
N THR A 166 1.22 6.93 18.91
CA THR A 166 1.06 7.37 17.52
C THR A 166 2.34 7.14 16.72
N ILE A 167 3.51 7.43 17.30
CA ILE A 167 4.81 7.13 16.69
C ILE A 167 4.96 5.62 16.44
N LEU A 168 4.64 4.79 17.44
CA LEU A 168 4.72 3.33 17.32
C LEU A 168 3.79 2.79 16.24
N LEU A 169 2.58 3.34 16.10
CA LEU A 169 1.65 2.96 15.04
C LEU A 169 2.19 3.29 13.66
N VAL A 170 2.74 4.49 13.46
CA VAL A 170 3.35 4.87 12.18
C VAL A 170 4.52 3.93 11.85
N ILE A 171 5.37 3.62 12.83
CA ILE A 171 6.46 2.66 12.66
C ILE A 171 5.93 1.27 12.28
N SER A 172 4.87 0.80 12.93
CA SER A 172 4.22 -0.47 12.61
C SER A 172 3.66 -0.49 11.19
N GLN A 173 2.99 0.57 10.73
CA GLN A 173 2.50 0.66 9.35
C GLN A 173 3.64 0.67 8.31
N VAL A 174 4.73 1.37 8.59
CA VAL A 174 5.91 1.36 7.72
C VAL A 174 6.55 -0.04 7.71
N SER A 175 6.63 -0.70 8.87
CA SER A 175 7.16 -2.06 8.99
C SER A 175 6.35 -3.08 8.18
N THR A 176 5.02 -3.06 8.30
CA THR A 176 4.14 -3.99 7.57
C THR A 176 4.23 -3.80 6.05
N THR A 177 4.31 -2.55 5.57
CA THR A 177 4.47 -2.29 4.12
C THR A 177 5.79 -2.81 3.58
N ILE A 178 6.89 -2.63 4.31
CA ILE A 178 8.21 -3.18 3.94
C ILE A 178 8.17 -4.71 3.92
N LEU A 179 7.51 -5.35 4.90
CA LEU A 179 7.33 -6.79 4.95
C LEU A 179 6.55 -7.31 3.74
N GLN A 180 5.44 -6.68 3.37
CA GLN A 180 4.65 -7.09 2.19
C GLN A 180 5.47 -7.03 0.90
N ILE A 181 6.29 -5.98 0.73
CA ILE A 181 7.22 -5.86 -0.40
C ILE A 181 8.27 -6.99 -0.37
N SER A 182 8.79 -7.35 0.80
CA SER A 182 9.76 -8.43 0.94
C SER A 182 9.18 -9.81 0.61
N ILE A 183 7.94 -10.08 1.02
CA ILE A 183 7.22 -11.32 0.67
C ILE A 183 7.00 -11.40 -0.85
N LEU A 184 6.60 -10.28 -1.47
CA LEU A 184 6.41 -10.19 -2.92
C LEU A 184 7.71 -10.48 -3.68
N MET A 185 8.83 -9.91 -3.23
CA MET A 185 10.16 -10.16 -3.80
C MET A 185 10.60 -11.61 -3.62
N PHE A 186 10.39 -12.17 -2.43
CA PHE A 186 10.78 -13.54 -2.12
C PHE A 186 9.97 -14.56 -2.93
N ALA A 187 8.64 -14.42 -2.96
CA ALA A 187 7.77 -15.22 -3.82
C ALA A 187 8.20 -15.16 -5.29
N GLY A 188 8.68 -14.00 -5.73
CA GLY A 188 9.15 -13.81 -7.10
C GLY A 188 10.48 -14.44 -7.43
N SER A 189 11.41 -14.41 -6.48
CA SER A 189 12.64 -15.17 -6.60
C SER A 189 12.36 -16.67 -6.66
N LEU A 190 11.43 -17.17 -5.83
CA LEU A 190 11.10 -18.60 -5.76
C LEU A 190 10.43 -19.10 -7.04
N ALA A 191 9.52 -18.31 -7.62
CA ALA A 191 8.87 -18.64 -8.88
C ALA A 191 9.79 -18.59 -10.12
N ASN A 192 10.93 -17.90 -10.02
CA ASN A 192 11.96 -17.87 -11.06
C ASN A 192 13.20 -18.72 -10.69
N SER A 193 13.09 -19.52 -9.62
CA SER A 193 14.10 -20.51 -9.25
C SER A 193 14.02 -21.72 -10.17
N SER A 194 15.11 -22.50 -10.21
CA SER A 194 15.23 -23.73 -11.01
C SER A 194 14.19 -24.82 -10.72
N TYR A 195 13.44 -24.68 -9.63
CA TYR A 195 12.31 -25.55 -9.29
C TYR A 195 11.07 -25.31 -10.15
N VAL A 196 10.92 -24.13 -10.76
CA VAL A 196 9.69 -23.73 -11.47
C VAL A 196 9.98 -23.46 -12.94
N ARG A 197 9.66 -24.45 -13.77
CA ARG A 197 9.94 -24.41 -15.22
C ARG A 197 8.79 -23.84 -16.05
N LYS A 198 7.54 -23.97 -15.60
CA LYS A 198 6.33 -23.56 -16.36
C LYS A 198 5.42 -22.67 -15.53
N ASN A 199 4.72 -21.76 -16.19
CA ASN A 199 3.74 -20.84 -15.58
C ASN A 199 4.30 -20.01 -14.40
N ARG A 200 5.53 -19.49 -14.54
CA ARG A 200 6.23 -18.72 -13.49
C ARG A 200 5.39 -17.58 -12.88
N GLY A 201 4.57 -16.90 -13.68
CA GLY A 201 3.68 -15.84 -13.18
C GLY A 201 2.57 -16.35 -12.26
N PHE A 202 1.98 -17.51 -12.57
CA PHE A 202 0.95 -18.11 -11.72
C PHE A 202 1.56 -18.69 -10.44
N MET A 203 2.74 -19.32 -10.53
CA MET A 203 3.46 -19.84 -9.37
C MET A 203 3.90 -18.73 -8.42
N ALA A 204 4.34 -17.59 -8.95
CA ALA A 204 4.64 -16.38 -8.17
C ALA A 204 3.45 -15.93 -7.32
N PHE A 205 2.26 -15.91 -7.93
CA PHE A 205 1.03 -15.58 -7.23
C PHE A 205 0.67 -16.60 -6.15
N LEU A 206 0.78 -17.90 -6.44
CA LEU A 206 0.53 -18.95 -5.45
C LEU A 206 1.52 -18.90 -4.27
N PHE A 207 2.81 -18.68 -4.53
CA PHE A 207 3.79 -18.53 -3.45
C PHE A 207 3.53 -17.30 -2.62
N PHE A 208 3.19 -16.16 -3.25
CA PHE A 208 2.82 -14.95 -2.52
C PHE A 208 1.63 -15.21 -1.59
N LEU A 209 0.53 -15.80 -2.10
CA LEU A 209 -0.64 -16.14 -1.30
C LEU A 209 -0.30 -17.11 -0.16
N GLY A 210 0.46 -18.18 -0.45
CA GLY A 210 0.83 -19.19 0.54
C GLY A 210 1.68 -18.60 1.67
N ILE A 211 2.72 -17.83 1.33
CA ILE A 211 3.59 -17.19 2.32
C ILE A 211 2.81 -16.14 3.12
N TYR A 212 1.97 -15.34 2.45
CA TYR A 212 1.15 -14.33 3.12
C TYR A 212 0.14 -14.97 4.09
N MET A 213 -0.53 -16.06 3.70
CA MET A 213 -1.43 -16.79 4.61
C MET A 213 -0.71 -17.40 5.81
N ILE A 214 0.49 -17.96 5.61
CA ILE A 214 1.31 -18.47 6.73
C ILE A 214 1.68 -17.32 7.66
N PHE A 215 2.11 -16.19 7.10
CA PHE A 215 2.45 -15.01 7.88
C PHE A 215 1.25 -14.50 8.68
N THR A 216 0.08 -14.31 8.07
CA THR A 216 -1.11 -13.81 8.79
C THR A 216 -1.59 -14.78 9.85
N PHE A 217 -1.52 -16.10 9.59
CA PHE A 217 -1.85 -17.12 10.58
C PHE A 217 -0.90 -17.07 11.79
N VAL A 218 0.42 -17.08 11.54
CA VAL A 218 1.43 -17.02 12.62
C VAL A 218 1.34 -15.70 13.39
N ASN A 219 1.18 -14.58 12.68
CA ASN A 219 1.04 -13.26 13.29
C ASN A 219 -0.21 -13.19 14.18
N GLY A 220 -1.35 -13.72 13.72
CA GLY A 220 -2.59 -13.77 14.49
C GLY A 220 -2.53 -14.66 15.75
N MET A 221 -1.57 -15.58 15.86
CA MET A 221 -1.33 -16.36 17.08
C MET A 221 -0.43 -15.65 18.09
N ILE A 222 0.49 -14.80 17.61
CA ILE A 222 1.53 -14.17 18.43
C ILE A 222 1.11 -12.77 18.87
N VAL A 223 0.60 -11.99 17.93
CA VAL A 223 0.33 -10.56 18.09
C VAL A 223 -1.14 -10.38 18.44
N PRO A 224 -1.47 -9.87 19.65
CA PRO A 224 -2.84 -9.52 19.96
C PRO A 224 -3.31 -8.37 19.05
N PRO A 225 -4.63 -8.23 18.80
CA PRO A 225 -5.16 -7.21 17.91
C PRO A 225 -4.59 -5.84 18.24
N SER A 226 -4.02 -5.16 17.24
CA SER A 226 -3.55 -3.79 17.41
C SER A 226 -4.74 -2.85 17.57
N PRO A 227 -4.60 -1.79 18.38
CA PRO A 227 -5.66 -0.81 18.54
C PRO A 227 -5.96 -0.11 17.21
N THR A 228 -7.23 0.18 16.97
CA THR A 228 -7.64 1.00 15.85
C THR A 228 -7.18 2.46 16.03
N PHE A 229 -7.11 3.20 14.93
CA PHE A 229 -6.75 4.63 14.95
C PHE A 229 -7.67 5.43 15.89
N GLU A 230 -8.94 5.06 15.92
CA GLU A 230 -9.98 5.67 16.76
C GLU A 230 -9.71 5.45 18.25
N GLU A 231 -9.36 4.21 18.61
CA GLU A 231 -9.01 3.84 19.99
C GLU A 231 -7.78 4.55 20.54
N VAL A 232 -6.90 5.03 19.65
CA VAL A 232 -5.68 5.74 20.02
C VAL A 232 -5.96 7.22 20.20
N ILE A 233 -6.80 7.81 19.35
CA ILE A 233 -7.20 9.22 19.41
C ILE A 233 -8.04 9.52 20.64
N TYR A 234 -8.97 8.63 21.01
CA TYR A 234 -9.89 8.87 22.13
C TYR A 234 -9.35 8.43 23.50
N GLY A 235 -8.06 8.07 23.59
CA GLY A 235 -7.40 7.77 24.88
C GLY A 235 -7.97 6.58 25.65
N ASN A 236 -8.81 5.75 25.02
CA ASN A 236 -9.45 4.59 25.64
C ASN A 236 -8.50 3.38 25.67
N SER A 237 -7.21 3.63 25.89
CA SER A 237 -6.11 2.79 25.47
C SER A 237 -5.14 2.49 26.61
N GLY A 238 -5.46 1.46 27.40
CA GLY A 238 -4.58 0.99 28.48
C GLY A 238 -3.20 0.46 28.03
N ILE A 239 -2.37 0.10 29.01
CA ILE A 239 -0.94 -0.30 28.91
C ILE A 239 -0.66 -1.45 27.91
N LEU A 240 -1.65 -2.29 27.59
CA LEU A 240 -1.52 -3.42 26.67
C LEU A 240 -1.30 -3.02 25.18
N LYS A 241 -1.50 -1.75 24.82
CA LYS A 241 -1.45 -1.25 23.43
C LYS A 241 -0.04 -0.95 22.88
N PRO A 242 0.86 -0.23 23.57
CA PRO A 242 2.24 -0.08 23.08
C PRO A 242 2.97 -1.42 22.98
N THR A 243 2.68 -2.37 23.88
CA THR A 243 3.28 -3.71 23.85
C THR A 243 2.84 -4.54 22.64
N SER A 244 1.57 -4.45 22.23
CA SER A 244 1.09 -5.17 21.04
C SER A 244 1.69 -4.61 19.75
N ILE A 245 1.82 -3.29 19.67
CA ILE A 245 2.45 -2.62 18.53
C ILE A 245 3.95 -2.93 18.45
N LEU A 246 4.66 -2.98 19.59
CA LEU A 246 6.06 -3.40 19.61
C LEU A 246 6.23 -4.86 19.18
N LEU A 247 5.34 -5.75 19.63
CA LEU A 247 5.36 -7.15 19.24
C LEU A 247 5.09 -7.32 17.74
N SER A 248 4.16 -6.54 17.17
CA SER A 248 3.90 -6.56 15.73
C SER A 248 5.14 -6.15 14.93
N VAL A 249 5.79 -5.05 15.31
CA VAL A 249 7.05 -4.59 14.69
C VAL A 249 8.16 -5.64 14.81
N LEU A 250 8.29 -6.31 15.95
CA LEU A 250 9.27 -7.38 16.13
C LEU A 250 8.99 -8.57 15.21
N THR A 251 7.74 -9.02 15.11
CA THR A 251 7.38 -10.11 14.21
C THR A 251 7.61 -9.75 12.75
N ASP A 252 7.27 -8.52 12.36
CA ASP A 252 7.47 -8.04 11.00
C ASP A 252 8.95 -7.97 10.63
N THR A 253 9.78 -7.43 11.53
CA THR A 253 11.23 -7.33 11.30
C THR A 253 11.88 -8.70 11.18
N LEU A 254 11.48 -9.68 11.99
CA LEU A 254 11.95 -11.06 11.89
C LEU A 254 11.57 -11.69 10.53
N PHE A 255 10.31 -11.61 10.14
CA PHE A 255 9.85 -12.16 8.86
C PHE A 255 10.48 -11.45 7.66
N PHE A 256 10.68 -10.14 7.75
CA PHE A 256 11.40 -9.36 6.75
C PHE A 256 12.85 -9.83 6.58
N VAL A 257 13.57 -10.06 7.69
CA VAL A 257 14.94 -10.58 7.65
C VAL A 257 14.97 -11.98 7.01
N CYS A 258 14.03 -12.85 7.37
CA CYS A 258 13.92 -14.18 6.76
C CYS A 258 13.65 -14.11 5.24
N CYS A 259 12.69 -13.29 4.80
CA CYS A 259 12.32 -13.17 3.39
C CYS A 259 13.44 -12.51 2.55
N SER A 260 14.10 -11.48 3.10
CA SER A 260 15.22 -10.82 2.42
C SER A 260 16.43 -11.74 2.28
N ALA A 261 16.81 -12.45 3.34
CA ALA A 261 17.87 -13.46 3.30
C ALA A 261 17.55 -14.58 2.30
N GLY A 262 16.30 -15.08 2.31
CA GLY A 262 15.82 -16.08 1.36
C GLY A 262 15.91 -15.60 -0.09
N THR A 263 15.51 -14.35 -0.35
CA THR A 263 15.58 -13.74 -1.69
C THR A 263 17.02 -13.67 -2.19
N ILE A 264 17.95 -13.18 -1.36
CA ILE A 264 19.36 -13.02 -1.72
C ILE A 264 20.01 -14.39 -1.96
N TRP A 265 19.68 -15.39 -1.14
CA TRP A 265 20.19 -16.75 -1.31
C TRP A 265 19.70 -17.38 -2.63
N VAL A 266 18.42 -17.22 -2.97
CA VAL A 266 17.88 -17.70 -4.25
C VAL A 266 18.59 -17.01 -5.43
N TRP A 267 18.87 -15.71 -5.31
CA TRP A 267 19.58 -14.97 -6.35
C TRP A 267 21.01 -15.46 -6.56
N ASN A 268 21.74 -15.74 -5.48
CA ASN A 268 23.14 -16.15 -5.58
C ASN A 268 23.32 -17.60 -6.02
N ASN A 269 22.36 -18.49 -5.71
CA ASN A 269 22.58 -19.92 -5.84
C ASN A 269 21.68 -20.61 -6.88
N LYS A 270 20.50 -20.05 -7.24
CA LYS A 270 19.44 -20.81 -7.93
C LYS A 270 18.65 -20.05 -8.99
N LEU A 271 19.13 -18.92 -9.48
CA LEU A 271 18.50 -18.21 -10.60
C LEU A 271 18.84 -18.89 -11.94
N GLU A 272 17.81 -19.33 -12.66
CA GLU A 272 17.97 -19.84 -14.04
C GLU A 272 18.30 -18.74 -15.06
N VAL A 273 18.23 -17.45 -14.69
CA VAL A 273 18.51 -16.33 -15.61
C VAL A 273 20.00 -16.25 -16.00
N LEU A 274 20.87 -17.03 -15.33
CA LEU A 274 22.31 -17.10 -15.58
C LEU A 274 22.77 -18.38 -16.33
N ASN A 275 21.84 -19.26 -16.72
CA ASN A 275 22.15 -20.46 -17.53
C ASN A 275 21.49 -20.42 -18.91
#